data_AF-A0A1I5KW64-F1
#
_entry.id   AF-A0A1I5KW64-F1
#
_cell.length_a   1.000
_cell.length_b   1.000
_cell.length_c   1.000
_cell.angle_alpha   90.00
_cell.angle_beta   90.00
_cell.angle_gamma   90.00
#
_symmetry.space_group_name_H-M   'P 1'
#
loop_
_entity.id
_entity.type
_entity.pdbx_description
1 polymer ?
#
loop_
_entity_poly.entity_id
_entity_poly.type
_entity_poly.pdbx_seq_one_letter_code
_entity_poly.pdbx_strand_id
1 'polypeptide(L)'
;MPLLLLIGINLEAGLLELYKLQQGYIAYQNRDYKEAKEKFLAINPPLLESRYALANSYYRLGAYKLAGRLYLKCKSKNPVIKQRIFYNLGNCAFKLGRYKSAKAYYIKALQIGFDEDAITNLQKVLFLEEQKKKRIEAKANKKVKAQSQSGSSDQKLESKSKKALSKNQSKMGEGSGTSKATKLTQINKNRSTHESVKRHPLSSKVYEMINKGYINEEKPW
;
A
#
# COMPACT_ATOMS: atom_id res chain seq x y z
N MET A 1 -18.04 -63.03 6.10
CA MET A 1 -16.64 -62.56 6.04
C MET A 1 -16.59 -61.26 5.25
N PRO A 2 -16.52 -60.06 5.85
CA PRO A 2 -16.27 -58.86 5.07
C PRO A 2 -14.76 -58.73 4.84
N LEU A 3 -14.37 -58.82 3.56
CA LEU A 3 -13.02 -58.56 3.09
C LEU A 3 -12.78 -57.04 3.16
N LEU A 4 -12.01 -56.60 4.15
CA LEU A 4 -11.61 -55.19 4.28
C LEU A 4 -10.55 -54.88 3.21
N LEU A 5 -10.99 -54.39 2.06
CA LEU A 5 -10.13 -53.90 1.00
C LEU A 5 -9.57 -52.52 1.44
N LEU A 6 -8.46 -52.54 2.17
CA LEU A 6 -7.65 -51.35 2.44
C LEU A 6 -7.14 -50.81 1.10
N ILE A 7 -7.85 -49.83 0.57
CA ILE A 7 -7.39 -48.95 -0.50
C ILE A 7 -6.05 -48.38 -0.04
N GLY A 8 -5.00 -48.64 -0.82
CA GLY A 8 -3.61 -48.30 -0.51
C GLY A 8 -3.37 -46.80 -0.36
N ILE A 9 -3.60 -46.29 0.85
CA ILE A 9 -3.06 -45.02 1.30
C ILE A 9 -1.61 -45.32 1.68
N ASN A 10 -0.66 -44.88 0.85
CA ASN A 10 0.77 -44.92 1.19
C ASN A 10 1.04 -43.98 2.37
N LEU A 11 0.77 -44.44 3.59
CA LEU A 11 1.03 -43.70 4.84
C LEU A 11 2.49 -43.27 4.94
N GLU A 12 3.41 -44.09 4.41
CA GLU A 12 4.85 -43.88 4.47
C GLU A 12 5.32 -42.63 3.71
N ALA A 13 4.76 -42.35 2.53
CA ALA A 13 5.04 -41.12 1.79
C ALA A 13 4.55 -39.87 2.55
N GLY A 14 3.41 -39.97 3.24
CA GLY A 14 2.90 -38.87 4.07
C GLY A 14 3.83 -38.53 5.25
N LEU A 15 4.37 -39.54 5.93
CA LEU A 15 5.27 -39.38 7.08
C LEU A 15 6.62 -38.77 6.68
N LEU A 16 7.22 -39.24 5.59
CA LEU A 16 8.48 -38.71 5.09
C LEU A 16 8.36 -37.22 4.70
N GLU A 17 7.25 -36.85 4.08
CA GLU A 17 7.00 -35.48 3.63
C GLU A 17 6.78 -34.54 4.82
N LEU A 18 6.10 -35.03 5.86
CA LEU A 18 5.94 -34.32 7.12
C LEU A 18 7.27 -34.13 7.86
N TYR A 19 8.12 -35.15 7.87
CA TYR A 19 9.47 -35.06 8.44
C TYR A 19 10.33 -34.01 7.72
N LYS A 20 10.35 -34.02 6.38
CA LYS A 20 11.05 -32.99 5.58
C LYS A 20 10.49 -31.59 5.85
N LEU A 21 9.17 -31.46 5.99
CA LEU A 21 8.51 -30.19 6.31
C LEU A 21 8.99 -29.67 7.67
N GLN A 22 9.02 -30.53 8.69
CA GLN A 22 9.50 -30.19 10.02
C GLN A 22 10.99 -29.77 10.00
N GLN A 23 11.85 -30.53 9.32
CA GLN A 23 13.26 -30.16 9.17
C GLN A 23 13.42 -28.82 8.47
N GLY A 24 12.64 -28.55 7.42
CA GLY A 24 12.65 -27.26 6.72
C GLY A 24 12.26 -26.11 7.65
N TYR A 25 11.27 -26.31 8.53
CA TYR A 25 10.91 -25.29 9.52
C TYR A 25 11.99 -25.09 10.60
N ILE A 26 12.64 -26.15 11.07
CA ILE A 26 13.75 -26.07 12.02
C ILE A 26 14.90 -25.25 11.41
N ALA A 27 15.33 -25.59 10.19
CA ALA A 27 16.35 -24.83 9.48
C ALA A 27 15.94 -23.36 9.28
N TYR A 28 14.68 -23.11 8.93
CA TYR A 28 14.16 -21.75 8.75
C TYR A 28 14.19 -20.94 10.06
N GLN A 29 13.83 -21.56 11.20
CA GLN A 29 13.89 -20.95 12.52
C GLN A 29 15.32 -20.64 12.94
N ASN A 30 16.26 -21.54 12.63
CA ASN A 30 17.70 -21.36 12.84
C ASN A 30 18.34 -20.34 11.87
N ARG A 31 17.53 -19.74 10.99
CA ARG A 31 17.95 -18.79 9.97
C ARG A 31 18.84 -19.38 8.87
N ASP A 32 18.95 -20.70 8.79
CA ASP A 32 19.53 -21.37 7.64
C ASP A 32 18.49 -21.47 6.51
N TYR A 33 18.36 -20.37 5.77
CA TYR A 33 17.38 -20.29 4.67
C TYR A 33 17.80 -21.12 3.45
N LYS A 34 19.08 -21.49 3.32
CA LYS A 34 19.55 -22.33 2.21
C LYS A 34 19.12 -23.78 2.45
N GLU A 35 19.37 -24.29 3.65
CA GLU A 35 18.93 -25.63 4.05
C GLU A 35 17.39 -25.70 4.06
N ALA A 36 16.71 -24.72 4.65
CA ALA A 36 15.24 -24.69 4.66
C ALA A 36 14.65 -24.80 3.24
N LYS A 37 15.19 -24.03 2.29
CA LYS A 37 14.82 -24.08 0.87
C LYS A 37 15.02 -25.49 0.28
N GLU A 38 16.12 -26.17 0.59
CA GLU A 38 16.38 -27.53 0.10
C GLU A 38 15.41 -28.56 0.67
N LYS A 39 15.14 -28.51 1.98
CA LYS A 39 14.16 -29.38 2.64
C LYS A 39 12.76 -29.19 2.06
N PHE A 40 12.32 -27.95 1.85
CA PHE A 40 11.00 -27.68 1.26
C PHE A 40 10.91 -28.08 -0.23
N LEU A 41 12.01 -28.01 -1.00
CA LEU A 41 12.04 -28.46 -2.40
C LEU A 41 11.95 -29.98 -2.53
N ALA A 42 12.41 -30.73 -1.52
CA ALA A 42 12.41 -32.20 -1.52
C ALA A 42 11.03 -32.83 -1.19
N ILE A 43 10.01 -32.02 -0.91
CA ILE A 43 8.64 -32.47 -0.60
C ILE A 43 7.88 -32.72 -1.92
N ASN A 44 7.45 -33.96 -2.14
CA ASN A 44 6.73 -34.37 -3.33
C ASN A 44 5.57 -35.33 -2.95
N PRO A 45 4.30 -34.98 -3.22
CA PRO A 45 3.83 -33.78 -3.90
C PRO A 45 3.95 -32.51 -3.03
N PRO A 46 4.14 -31.33 -3.65
CA PRO A 46 4.33 -30.09 -2.91
C PRO A 46 3.03 -29.63 -2.20
N LEU A 47 3.05 -29.61 -0.88
CA LEU A 47 2.00 -29.10 0.01
C LEU A 47 1.88 -27.57 -0.07
N LEU A 48 0.72 -27.01 0.29
CA LEU A 48 0.52 -25.55 0.34
C LEU A 48 1.50 -24.89 1.33
N GLU A 49 1.65 -25.49 2.50
CA GLU A 49 2.52 -25.09 3.60
C GLU A 49 3.99 -25.09 3.15
N SER A 50 4.44 -26.19 2.55
CA SER A 50 5.81 -26.31 2.02
C SER A 50 6.11 -25.25 0.95
N ARG A 51 5.17 -25.00 0.03
CA ARG A 51 5.32 -24.01 -1.04
C ARG A 51 5.38 -22.59 -0.49
N TYR A 52 4.54 -22.29 0.50
CA TYR A 52 4.54 -21.01 1.19
C TYR A 52 5.85 -20.80 1.97
N ALA A 53 6.35 -21.81 2.68
CA ALA A 53 7.60 -21.76 3.42
C ALA A 53 8.83 -21.68 2.50
N LEU A 54 8.79 -22.36 1.35
CA LEU A 54 9.78 -22.21 0.29
C LEU A 54 9.81 -20.77 -0.24
N ALA A 55 8.65 -20.16 -0.46
CA ALA A 55 8.55 -18.75 -0.87
C ALA A 55 9.14 -17.80 0.19
N ASN A 56 8.85 -18.04 1.48
CA ASN A 56 9.49 -17.32 2.58
C ASN A 56 11.02 -17.47 2.53
N SER A 57 11.52 -18.69 2.34
CA SER A 57 12.96 -18.96 2.27
C SER A 57 13.63 -18.20 1.12
N TYR A 58 13.05 -18.22 -0.08
CA TYR A 58 13.52 -17.41 -1.20
C TYR A 58 13.46 -15.90 -0.91
N TYR A 59 12.43 -15.42 -0.22
CA TYR A 59 12.34 -14.02 0.19
C TYR A 59 13.49 -13.64 1.13
N ARG A 60 13.81 -14.48 2.12
CA ARG A 60 14.91 -14.26 3.05
C ARG A 60 16.28 -14.31 2.38
N LEU A 61 16.42 -15.10 1.32
CA LEU A 61 17.61 -15.16 0.46
C LEU A 61 17.70 -14.02 -0.57
N GLY A 62 16.75 -13.07 -0.58
CA GLY A 62 16.76 -11.94 -1.52
C GLY A 62 16.24 -12.28 -2.93
N ALA A 63 15.82 -13.52 -3.17
CA ALA A 63 15.29 -13.98 -4.45
C ALA A 63 13.81 -13.60 -4.63
N TYR A 64 13.50 -12.30 -4.54
CA TYR A 64 12.13 -11.78 -4.46
C TYR A 64 11.25 -12.14 -5.68
N LYS A 65 11.83 -12.22 -6.89
CA LYS A 65 11.11 -12.63 -8.10
C LYS A 65 10.65 -14.09 -8.03
N LEU A 66 11.47 -14.98 -7.45
CA LEU A 66 11.11 -16.38 -7.23
C LEU A 66 10.08 -16.53 -6.12
N ALA A 67 10.30 -15.85 -5.00
CA ALA A 67 9.35 -15.81 -3.88
C ALA A 67 7.94 -15.38 -4.33
N GLY A 68 7.84 -14.27 -5.07
CA GLY A 68 6.58 -13.77 -5.59
C GLY A 68 5.84 -14.78 -6.50
N ARG A 69 6.58 -15.50 -7.37
CA ARG A 69 5.99 -16.55 -8.22
C ARG A 69 5.45 -17.71 -7.39
N LEU A 70 6.14 -18.12 -6.32
CA LEU A 70 5.69 -19.20 -5.45
C LEU A 70 4.46 -18.80 -4.63
N TYR A 71 4.44 -17.57 -4.07
CA TYR A 71 3.26 -17.06 -3.38
C TYR A 71 2.04 -16.98 -4.30
N LEU A 72 2.19 -16.60 -5.58
CA LEU A 72 1.09 -16.60 -6.55
C LEU A 72 0.49 -18.00 -6.77
N LYS A 73 1.30 -19.06 -6.63
CA LYS A 73 0.88 -20.46 -6.71
C LYS A 73 0.28 -20.99 -5.41
N CYS A 74 0.37 -20.26 -4.29
CA CYS A 74 -0.33 -20.59 -3.05
C CYS A 74 -1.79 -20.13 -3.18
N LYS A 75 -2.74 -21.07 -3.15
CA LYS A 75 -4.18 -20.80 -3.16
C LYS A 75 -4.79 -21.36 -1.89
N SER A 76 -5.51 -20.53 -1.15
CA SER A 76 -6.23 -20.94 0.06
C SER A 76 -7.58 -20.25 0.13
N LYS A 77 -8.59 -20.98 0.60
CA LYS A 77 -9.90 -20.43 0.97
C LYS A 77 -9.90 -19.84 2.38
N ASN A 78 -8.91 -20.18 3.21
CA ASN A 78 -8.78 -19.62 4.54
C ASN A 78 -8.40 -18.12 4.44
N PRO A 79 -9.21 -17.20 5.00
CA PRO A 79 -8.99 -15.77 4.88
C PRO A 79 -7.65 -15.33 5.49
N VAL A 80 -7.26 -15.88 6.63
CA VAL A 80 -5.99 -15.56 7.31
C VAL A 80 -4.80 -15.94 6.45
N ILE A 81 -4.82 -17.12 5.82
CA ILE A 81 -3.75 -17.56 4.91
C ILE A 81 -3.72 -16.66 3.66
N LYS A 82 -4.89 -16.33 3.10
CA LYS A 82 -5.01 -15.47 1.92
C LYS A 82 -4.48 -14.05 2.18
N GLN A 83 -4.77 -13.49 3.36
CA GLN A 83 -4.23 -12.21 3.82
C GLN A 83 -2.70 -12.23 3.87
N ARG A 84 -2.11 -13.25 4.52
CA ARG A 84 -0.65 -13.42 4.60
C ARG A 84 0.01 -13.57 3.23
N ILE A 85 -0.61 -14.29 2.30
CA ILE A 85 -0.13 -14.40 0.91
C ILE A 85 -0.12 -13.03 0.24
N PHE A 86 -1.20 -12.23 0.35
CA PHE A 86 -1.22 -10.89 -0.21
C PHE A 86 -0.18 -9.96 0.40
N TYR A 87 -0.03 -9.97 1.74
CA TYR A 87 1.01 -9.21 2.42
C TYR A 87 2.40 -9.55 1.89
N ASN A 88 2.73 -10.84 1.77
CA ASN A 88 4.03 -11.27 1.27
C ASN A 88 4.27 -11.00 -0.23
N LEU A 89 3.21 -11.02 -1.05
CA LEU A 89 3.29 -10.53 -2.43
C LEU A 89 3.59 -9.03 -2.48
N GLY A 90 3.00 -8.25 -1.57
CA GLY A 90 3.30 -6.83 -1.37
C GLY A 90 4.77 -6.60 -1.01
N ASN A 91 5.29 -7.37 -0.06
CA ASN A 91 6.70 -7.34 0.35
C ASN A 91 7.64 -7.64 -0.81
N CYS A 92 7.34 -8.69 -1.60
CA CYS A 92 8.13 -9.02 -2.79
C CYS A 92 8.12 -7.89 -3.82
N ALA A 93 6.95 -7.33 -4.11
CA ALA A 93 6.81 -6.22 -5.05
C ALA A 93 7.55 -4.97 -4.58
N PHE A 94 7.49 -4.65 -3.27
CA PHE A 94 8.20 -3.54 -2.67
C PHE A 94 9.71 -3.68 -2.83
N LYS A 95 10.27 -4.85 -2.48
CA LYS A 95 11.71 -5.13 -2.62
C LYS A 95 12.20 -5.11 -4.07
N LEU A 96 11.32 -5.37 -5.03
CA LEU A 96 11.59 -5.24 -6.47
C LEU A 96 11.40 -3.82 -7.01
N GLY A 97 11.09 -2.83 -6.17
CA GLY A 97 10.83 -1.44 -6.58
C GLY A 97 9.50 -1.23 -7.32
N ARG A 98 8.62 -2.25 -7.34
CA ARG A 98 7.32 -2.24 -8.03
C ARG A 98 6.24 -1.67 -7.11
N TYR A 99 6.35 -0.39 -6.79
CA TYR A 99 5.52 0.28 -5.78
C TYR A 99 4.02 0.24 -6.05
N LYS A 100 3.59 0.43 -7.30
CA LYS A 100 2.17 0.27 -7.70
C LYS A 100 1.62 -1.12 -7.35
N SER A 101 2.38 -2.18 -7.64
CA SER A 101 1.98 -3.55 -7.31
C SER A 101 2.01 -3.80 -5.81
N ALA A 102 3.00 -3.25 -5.09
CA ALA A 102 3.08 -3.36 -3.64
C ALA A 102 1.86 -2.73 -2.96
N LYS A 103 1.48 -1.50 -3.35
CA LYS A 103 0.27 -0.80 -2.91
C LYS A 103 -0.96 -1.69 -3.08
N ALA A 104 -1.17 -2.23 -4.28
CA ALA A 104 -2.32 -3.08 -4.58
C ALA A 104 -2.39 -4.34 -3.71
N TYR A 105 -1.26 -4.99 -3.44
CA TYR A 105 -1.23 -6.19 -2.61
C TYR A 105 -1.43 -5.91 -1.11
N TYR A 106 -0.84 -4.84 -0.57
CA TYR A 106 -1.11 -4.45 0.82
C TYR A 106 -2.58 -4.07 1.04
N ILE A 107 -3.18 -3.34 0.10
CA ILE A 107 -4.62 -3.04 0.14
C ILE A 107 -5.43 -4.35 0.15
N LYS A 108 -5.12 -5.32 -0.73
CA LYS A 108 -5.80 -6.62 -0.73
C LYS A 108 -5.67 -7.40 0.58
N ALA A 109 -4.52 -7.31 1.25
CA ALA A 109 -4.36 -7.90 2.58
C ALA A 109 -5.28 -7.20 3.60
N LEU A 110 -5.28 -5.86 3.58
CA LEU A 110 -6.05 -5.03 4.50
C LEU A 110 -7.57 -5.07 4.28
N GLN A 111 -8.02 -5.46 3.08
CA GLN A 111 -9.41 -5.76 2.78
C GLN A 111 -9.90 -7.05 3.47
N ILE A 112 -9.00 -7.96 3.83
CA ILE A 112 -9.35 -9.19 4.55
C ILE A 112 -9.38 -8.94 6.05
N GLY A 113 -8.43 -8.19 6.58
CA GLY A 113 -8.35 -7.89 8.01
C GLY A 113 -7.30 -6.84 8.34
N PHE A 114 -7.32 -6.37 9.57
CA PHE A 114 -6.29 -5.47 10.08
C PHE A 114 -4.92 -6.19 10.12
N ASP A 115 -3.87 -5.48 9.69
CA ASP A 115 -2.48 -5.92 9.70
C ASP A 115 -1.59 -4.68 9.82
N GLU A 116 -0.91 -4.53 10.96
CA GLU A 116 -0.10 -3.36 11.28
C GLU A 116 1.13 -3.22 10.36
N ASP A 117 1.76 -4.34 10.02
CA ASP A 117 2.91 -4.37 9.12
C ASP A 117 2.49 -3.96 7.70
N ALA A 118 1.33 -4.44 7.24
CA ALA A 118 0.80 -4.08 5.94
C ALA A 118 0.49 -2.57 5.85
N ILE A 119 -0.04 -1.96 6.91
CA ILE A 119 -0.27 -0.51 6.99
C ILE A 119 1.06 0.25 6.92
N THR A 120 2.01 -0.14 7.77
CA THR A 120 3.34 0.49 7.83
C THR A 120 4.05 0.43 6.47
N ASN A 121 3.98 -0.72 5.80
CA ASN A 121 4.60 -0.90 4.49
C ASN A 121 3.84 -0.17 3.38
N LEU A 122 2.51 -0.05 3.47
CA LEU A 122 1.71 0.76 2.56
C LEU A 122 2.05 2.25 2.69
N GLN A 123 2.20 2.77 3.91
CA GLN A 123 2.63 4.16 4.15
C GLN A 123 4.00 4.43 3.53
N LYS A 124 4.97 3.52 3.70
CA LYS A 124 6.28 3.61 3.04
C LYS A 124 6.16 3.66 1.52
N VAL A 125 5.29 2.83 0.93
CA VAL A 125 5.04 2.83 -0.52
C VAL A 125 4.53 4.19 -0.99
N LEU A 126 3.52 4.74 -0.32
CA LEU A 126 2.89 5.99 -0.71
C LEU A 126 3.85 7.18 -0.59
N PHE A 127 4.62 7.24 0.50
CA PHE A 127 5.67 8.24 0.68
C PHE A 127 6.71 8.21 -0.45
N LEU A 128 7.15 7.02 -0.88
CA LEU A 128 8.09 6.88 -1.99
C LEU A 128 7.47 7.26 -3.34
N GLU A 129 6.17 7.02 -3.54
CA GLU A 129 5.46 7.48 -4.74
C GLU A 129 5.35 9.01 -4.79
N GLU A 130 5.03 9.65 -3.67
CA GLU A 130 4.96 11.11 -3.56
C GLU A 130 6.32 11.76 -3.84
N GLN A 131 7.40 11.25 -3.24
CA GLN A 131 8.74 11.73 -3.53
C GLN A 131 9.11 11.59 -5.01
N LYS A 132 8.71 10.49 -5.66
CA LYS A 132 8.93 10.32 -7.10
C LYS A 132 8.15 11.35 -7.91
N LYS A 133 6.89 11.62 -7.58
CA LYS A 133 6.07 12.65 -8.24
C LYS A 133 6.71 14.04 -8.14
N LYS A 134 7.07 14.47 -6.92
CA LYS A 134 7.76 15.76 -6.67
C LYS A 134 9.06 15.88 -7.47
N ARG A 135 9.85 14.81 -7.57
CA ARG A 135 11.08 14.79 -8.38
C ARG A 135 10.81 14.90 -9.88
N ILE A 136 9.72 14.33 -10.38
CA ILE A 136 9.32 14.43 -11.79
C ILE A 136 8.87 15.86 -12.10
N GLU A 137 8.03 16.44 -11.25
CA GLU A 137 7.56 17.83 -11.39
C GLU A 137 8.71 18.84 -11.33
N ALA A 138 9.63 18.69 -10.37
CA ALA A 138 10.82 19.54 -10.27
C ALA A 138 11.70 19.45 -11.53
N LYS A 139 11.84 18.27 -12.14
CA LYS A 139 12.58 18.08 -13.40
C LYS A 139 11.85 18.70 -14.59
N ALA A 140 10.53 18.59 -14.65
CA ALA A 140 9.73 19.21 -15.69
C ALA A 140 9.86 20.75 -15.65
N ASN A 141 9.74 21.35 -14.46
CA ASN A 141 9.86 22.80 -14.28
C ASN A 141 11.26 23.34 -14.61
N LYS A 142 12.33 22.56 -14.37
CA LYS A 142 13.69 22.93 -14.79
C LYS A 142 13.87 22.93 -16.31
N LYS A 143 13.26 21.99 -17.04
CA LYS A 143 13.32 21.96 -18.52
C LYS A 143 12.59 23.15 -19.15
N VAL A 144 11.42 23.51 -18.62
CA VAL A 144 10.65 24.67 -19.09
C VAL A 144 11.43 25.97 -18.91
N LYS A 145 12.09 26.17 -17.75
CA LYS A 145 12.93 27.36 -17.51
C LYS A 145 14.16 27.46 -18.40
N ALA A 146 14.76 26.33 -18.79
CA ALA A 146 15.90 26.30 -19.69
C ALA A 146 15.50 26.66 -21.14
N GLN A 147 14.32 26.24 -21.60
CA GLN A 147 13.81 26.62 -22.92
C GLN A 147 13.38 28.09 -23.00
N SER A 148 12.81 28.66 -21.94
CA SER A 148 12.42 30.08 -21.90
C SER A 148 13.59 31.07 -21.85
N GLN A 149 14.83 30.62 -21.58
CA GLN A 149 16.03 31.46 -21.63
C GLN A 149 16.80 31.38 -22.96
N SER A 150 16.43 30.47 -23.86
CA SER A 150 17.07 30.34 -25.19
C SER A 150 16.37 31.08 -26.33
N GLY A 151 15.28 31.81 -26.05
CA GLY A 151 14.46 32.50 -27.05
C GLY A 151 14.33 34.02 -26.91
N SER A 152 15.18 34.68 -26.11
CA SER A 152 15.17 36.14 -25.97
C SER A 152 16.51 36.72 -26.39
N SER A 153 16.68 36.88 -27.70
CA SER A 153 17.71 37.73 -28.31
C SER A 153 17.10 38.33 -29.57
N ASP A 154 16.14 39.23 -29.36
CA ASP A 154 15.91 40.41 -30.21
C ASP A 154 14.63 41.11 -29.76
N GLN A 155 14.80 42.19 -29.00
CA GLN A 155 14.09 43.46 -29.19
C GLN A 155 14.48 44.41 -28.05
N LYS A 156 15.39 45.33 -28.37
CA LYS A 156 15.64 46.55 -27.62
C LYS A 156 15.73 47.68 -28.64
N LEU A 157 14.75 48.59 -28.63
CA LEU A 157 14.76 49.99 -29.12
C LEU A 157 13.29 50.45 -29.11
N GLU A 158 12.84 51.15 -28.06
CA GLU A 158 12.61 52.62 -27.95
C GLU A 158 11.25 52.72 -27.20
N SER A 159 10.88 53.68 -26.36
CA SER A 159 11.15 55.11 -26.32
C SER A 159 10.81 55.67 -24.92
N LYS A 160 11.47 56.76 -24.55
CA LYS A 160 11.27 57.57 -23.34
C LYS A 160 9.92 58.32 -23.30
N SER A 161 9.53 58.62 -22.06
CA SER A 161 8.77 59.81 -21.56
C SER A 161 7.24 59.75 -21.52
N LYS A 162 6.65 59.92 -20.31
CA LYS A 162 6.20 61.22 -19.76
C LYS A 162 5.70 61.09 -18.31
N LYS A 163 6.01 62.12 -17.52
CA LYS A 163 5.50 62.44 -16.17
C LYS A 163 4.02 62.88 -16.23
N ALA A 164 3.24 62.55 -15.19
CA ALA A 164 2.27 63.40 -14.47
C ALA A 164 1.59 62.54 -13.38
N LEU A 165 1.86 62.74 -12.09
CA LEU A 165 1.19 63.67 -11.17
C LEU A 165 -0.33 63.42 -11.03
N SER A 166 -0.75 62.79 -9.92
CA SER A 166 -2.04 63.05 -9.28
C SER A 166 -2.02 62.57 -7.83
N LYS A 167 -2.24 63.53 -6.94
CA LYS A 167 -2.45 63.46 -5.50
C LYS A 167 -3.97 63.46 -5.28
N ASN A 168 -4.50 62.61 -4.40
CA ASN A 168 -5.55 62.91 -3.40
C ASN A 168 -6.02 61.59 -2.76
N GLN A 169 -5.82 61.37 -1.46
CA GLN A 169 -6.55 61.89 -0.28
C GLN A 169 -7.84 61.10 0.08
N SER A 170 -7.72 60.32 1.16
CA SER A 170 -8.56 60.27 2.38
C SER A 170 -10.08 60.02 2.32
N LYS A 171 -10.52 58.96 3.03
CA LYS A 171 -11.37 58.93 4.26
C LYS A 171 -11.98 57.51 4.41
N MET A 172 -11.73 56.72 5.46
CA MET A 172 -12.23 56.76 6.85
C MET A 172 -13.75 56.87 7.02
N GLY A 173 -14.33 55.87 7.71
CA GLY A 173 -15.69 55.84 8.24
C GLY A 173 -15.96 54.53 9.00
N GLU A 174 -15.76 54.56 10.32
CA GLU A 174 -16.03 53.52 11.32
C GLU A 174 -17.50 53.51 11.81
N GLY A 175 -17.92 52.34 12.32
CA GLY A 175 -18.82 52.16 13.48
C GLY A 175 -20.31 52.48 13.32
N SER A 176 -21.27 51.96 14.07
CA SER A 176 -21.46 50.87 15.05
C SER A 176 -22.94 50.95 15.50
N GLY A 177 -23.56 49.86 15.97
CA GLY A 177 -24.85 49.94 16.71
C GLY A 177 -25.80 48.75 16.48
N THR A 178 -25.57 47.59 17.12
CA THR A 178 -26.24 47.10 18.35
C THR A 178 -27.62 46.43 18.20
N SER A 179 -27.59 45.09 18.35
CA SER A 179 -28.37 44.26 19.31
C SER A 179 -29.90 44.11 19.21
N LYS A 180 -30.37 42.86 19.02
CA LYS A 180 -31.15 42.09 20.05
C LYS A 180 -31.58 40.67 19.61
N ALA A 181 -31.62 39.80 20.63
CA ALA A 181 -32.55 38.67 20.86
C ALA A 181 -32.30 37.28 20.23
N THR A 182 -31.54 36.48 20.99
CA THR A 182 -31.90 35.16 21.55
C THR A 182 -33.08 34.38 20.95
N LYS A 183 -32.81 33.19 20.40
CA LYS A 183 -33.67 32.00 20.61
C LYS A 183 -32.89 30.70 20.47
N LEU A 184 -32.67 30.04 21.61
CA LEU A 184 -32.29 28.63 21.72
C LEU A 184 -33.35 27.79 21.01
N THR A 185 -32.93 26.92 20.10
CA THR A 185 -33.78 25.84 19.59
C THR A 185 -33.02 24.52 19.68
N GLN A 186 -33.70 23.56 20.32
CA GLN A 186 -33.24 22.23 20.66
C GLN A 186 -32.70 21.48 19.44
N ILE A 187 -31.49 20.92 19.57
CA ILE A 187 -30.95 19.95 18.62
C ILE A 187 -31.78 18.67 18.77
N ASN A 188 -32.73 18.50 17.86
CA ASN A 188 -33.56 17.32 17.76
C ASN A 188 -32.72 16.16 17.22
N LYS A 189 -32.43 15.20 18.10
CA LYS A 189 -31.95 13.85 17.76
C LYS A 189 -33.07 13.17 16.97
N ASN A 190 -32.99 13.24 15.63
CA ASN A 190 -33.47 12.22 14.69
C ASN A 190 -33.40 12.79 13.28
N ARG A 191 -32.34 12.44 12.56
CA ARG A 191 -32.40 12.41 11.10
C ARG A 191 -31.80 11.11 10.63
N SER A 192 -32.68 10.14 10.48
CA SER A 192 -32.48 9.02 9.58
C SER A 192 -32.07 9.58 8.23
N THR A 193 -30.83 9.32 7.85
CA THR A 193 -30.43 9.35 6.45
C THR A 193 -30.04 7.93 6.12
N HIS A 194 -30.99 7.23 5.50
CA HIS A 194 -30.72 6.09 4.65
C HIS A 194 -29.97 6.59 3.41
N GLU A 195 -28.79 7.20 3.61
CA GLU A 195 -27.83 7.42 2.56
C GLU A 195 -27.09 6.10 2.45
N SER A 196 -27.18 5.44 1.29
CA SER A 196 -26.56 4.16 1.04
C SER A 196 -25.08 4.23 1.41
N VAL A 197 -24.73 3.76 2.61
CA VAL A 197 -23.34 3.70 3.08
C VAL A 197 -22.64 2.77 2.11
N LYS A 198 -21.95 3.33 1.12
CA LYS A 198 -21.04 2.59 0.25
C LYS A 198 -20.04 1.93 1.19
N ARG A 199 -20.25 0.63 1.46
CA ARG A 199 -19.39 -0.11 2.38
C ARG A 199 -17.98 -0.04 1.82
N HIS A 200 -17.12 0.66 2.54
CA HIS A 200 -15.75 0.86 2.14
C HIS A 200 -15.02 -0.51 2.17
N PRO A 201 -14.23 -0.89 1.15
CA PRO A 201 -13.56 -2.19 1.11
C PRO A 201 -12.58 -2.44 2.27
N LEU A 202 -12.16 -1.39 2.98
CA LEU A 202 -11.37 -1.47 4.21
C LEU A 202 -12.24 -1.11 5.43
N SER A 203 -11.96 -1.74 6.57
CA SER A 203 -12.53 -1.35 7.87
C SER A 203 -12.32 0.15 8.15
N SER A 204 -13.28 0.79 8.83
CA SER A 204 -13.19 2.21 9.23
C SER A 204 -11.90 2.53 9.95
N LYS A 205 -11.46 1.63 10.85
CA LYS A 205 -10.19 1.77 11.57
C LYS A 205 -8.99 1.80 10.60
N VAL A 206 -8.93 0.85 9.66
CA VAL A 206 -7.84 0.77 8.67
C VAL A 206 -7.82 2.00 7.77
N TYR A 207 -8.99 2.47 7.36
CA TYR A 207 -9.14 3.70 6.60
C TYR A 207 -8.60 4.92 7.36
N GLU A 208 -9.01 5.09 8.62
CA GLU A 208 -8.50 6.18 9.46
C GLU A 208 -6.98 6.12 9.65
N MET A 209 -6.41 4.93 9.83
CA MET A 209 -4.97 4.76 10.04
C MET A 209 -4.13 5.13 8.81
N ILE A 210 -4.67 4.90 7.61
CA ILE A 210 -4.02 5.32 6.36
C ILE A 210 -4.04 6.86 6.27
N ASN A 211 -5.15 7.50 6.63
CA ASN A 211 -5.32 8.95 6.48
C ASN A 211 -4.68 9.78 7.60
N LYS A 212 -4.64 9.28 8.83
CA LYS A 212 -4.01 9.96 9.99
C LYS A 212 -2.48 10.04 9.87
N GLY A 213 -1.86 9.24 9.00
CA GLY A 213 -0.41 9.04 8.90
C GLY A 213 0.34 9.86 7.83
N TYR A 214 -0.08 11.10 7.52
CA TYR A 214 0.61 12.03 6.60
C TYR A 214 0.43 11.82 5.10
N ILE A 215 -0.77 11.46 4.66
CA ILE A 215 -1.15 11.63 3.26
C ILE A 215 -2.62 12.02 3.29
N ASN A 216 -2.92 13.29 2.98
CA ASN A 216 -4.28 13.68 2.58
C ASN A 216 -4.53 13.05 1.21
N GLU A 217 -4.67 11.73 1.18
CA GLU A 217 -5.03 10.99 0.00
C GLU A 217 -6.55 11.14 -0.14
N GLU A 218 -6.96 12.19 -0.85
CA GLU A 218 -8.39 12.52 -1.07
C GLU A 218 -9.14 11.39 -1.77
N LYS A 219 -8.39 10.49 -2.44
CA LYS A 219 -8.88 9.29 -3.10
C LYS A 219 -7.86 8.16 -2.90
N PRO A 220 -7.95 7.40 -1.79
CA PRO A 220 -7.07 6.25 -1.62
C PRO A 220 -7.40 5.11 -2.61
N TRP A 221 -8.41 5.34 -3.46
CA TRP A 221 -8.89 4.57 -4.60
C TRP A 221 -9.55 5.50 -5.62
#